data_AF-A0A2A2EW63-F1
#
_entry.id   AF-A0A2A2EW63-F1
#
_cell.length_a   1.000
_cell.length_b   1.000
_cell.length_c   1.000
_cell.angle_alpha   90.00
_cell.angle_beta   90.00
_cell.angle_gamma   90.00
#
_symmetry.space_group_name_H-M   'P 1'
#
loop_
_entity.id
_entity.type
_entity.pdbx_description
1 polymer ?
#
loop_
_entity_poly.entity_id
_entity_poly.type
_entity_poly.pdbx_seq_one_letter_code
_entity_poly.pdbx_strand_id
1 'polypeptide(L)'
;TSTTSFKIGLAAFIVPFMFFYSPAILMEGSGLQILRVAVTATIGVVMLAAAVQAWYFGAVKAWQRLLLLAGAICMIYGGIYTDIAGLLVGIGLLLMQRGQSGGRPLPGTT
;
A
#
# COMPACT_ATOMS: atom_id res chain seq x y z
N THR A 1 -9.48 20.03 4.08
CA THR A 1 -10.69 19.46 3.46
C THR A 1 -10.52 19.12 1.98
N SER A 2 -9.72 19.80 1.16
CA SER A 2 -9.44 19.35 -0.23
C SER A 2 -8.49 18.15 -0.35
N THR A 3 -7.52 18.02 0.57
CA THR A 3 -6.54 16.91 0.56
C THR A 3 -7.18 15.57 0.88
N THR A 4 -8.28 15.55 1.64
CA THR A 4 -9.02 14.33 1.95
C THR A 4 -9.72 13.78 0.70
N SER A 5 -10.37 14.63 -0.08
CA SER A 5 -11.02 14.24 -1.35
C SER A 5 -9.99 13.74 -2.39
N PHE A 6 -8.82 14.39 -2.48
CA PHE A 6 -7.73 13.94 -3.36
C PHE A 6 -7.23 12.53 -3.01
N LYS A 7 -7.13 12.21 -1.71
CA LYS A 7 -6.72 10.88 -1.23
C LYS A 7 -7.70 9.77 -1.63
N ILE A 8 -9.01 10.05 -1.53
CA ILE A 8 -10.04 9.08 -1.92
C ILE A 8 -10.09 8.95 -3.45
N GLY A 9 -9.95 10.07 -4.17
CA GLY A 9 -9.91 10.08 -5.64
C GLY A 9 -8.75 9.29 -6.22
N LEU A 10 -7.56 9.38 -5.62
CA LEU A 10 -6.39 8.59 -6.08
C LEU A 10 -6.59 7.08 -5.88
N ALA A 11 -7.23 6.67 -4.77
CA ALA A 11 -7.56 5.26 -4.53
C ALA A 11 -8.60 4.74 -5.55
N ALA A 12 -9.61 5.56 -5.87
CA ALA A 12 -10.61 5.23 -6.88
C ALA A 12 -10.03 5.15 -8.31
N PHE A 13 -8.98 5.92 -8.61
CA PHE A 13 -8.34 5.94 -9.93
C PHE A 13 -7.50 4.68 -10.21
N ILE A 14 -7.07 3.95 -9.18
CA ILE A 14 -6.26 2.72 -9.32
C ILE A 14 -7.12 1.50 -9.72
N VAL A 15 -8.39 1.50 -9.34
CA VAL A 15 -9.33 0.41 -9.65
C VAL A 15 -9.39 0.12 -11.17
N PRO A 16 -9.54 1.11 -12.08
CA PRO A 16 -9.46 0.87 -13.52
C PRO A 16 -8.14 0.26 -14.00
N PHE A 17 -7.00 0.65 -13.41
CA PHE A 17 -5.69 0.06 -13.76
C PHE A 17 -5.58 -1.39 -13.31
N MET A 18 -6.19 -1.76 -12.18
CA MET A 18 -6.23 -3.18 -11.75
C MET A 18 -7.00 -4.07 -12.72
N PHE A 19 -8.11 -3.56 -13.27
CA PHE A 19 -8.85 -4.27 -14.31
C PHE A 19 -8.02 -4.48 -15.59
N PHE A 20 -7.12 -3.55 -15.91
CA PHE A 20 -6.25 -3.64 -17.08
C PHE A 20 -5.08 -4.63 -16.91
N TYR A 21 -4.48 -4.68 -15.71
CA TYR A 21 -3.28 -5.50 -15.46
C TYR A 21 -3.59 -6.97 -15.16
N SER A 22 -4.84 -7.33 -14.84
CA SER A 22 -5.18 -8.73 -14.57
C SER A 22 -6.48 -9.16 -15.28
N PRO A 23 -6.41 -9.92 -16.40
CA PRO A 23 -7.58 -10.55 -17.01
C PRO A 23 -8.28 -11.54 -16.05
N ALA A 24 -7.62 -11.92 -14.96
CA ALA A 24 -8.20 -12.68 -13.86
C ALA A 24 -9.37 -11.95 -13.18
N ILE A 25 -9.37 -10.62 -13.09
CA ILE A 25 -10.50 -9.86 -12.55
C ILE A 25 -11.70 -9.88 -13.52
N LEU A 26 -11.46 -10.12 -14.81
CA LEU A 26 -12.49 -10.33 -15.85
C LEU A 26 -13.03 -11.76 -15.88
N MET A 27 -12.76 -12.56 -14.84
CA MET A 27 -13.15 -13.98 -14.77
C MET A 27 -12.47 -14.91 -15.78
N GLU A 28 -11.40 -14.48 -16.46
CA GLU A 28 -10.56 -15.36 -17.27
C GLU A 28 -9.37 -15.90 -16.45
N GLY A 29 -9.54 -17.08 -15.84
CA GLY A 29 -8.48 -17.78 -15.11
C GLY A 29 -8.99 -18.71 -14.00
N SER A 30 -8.07 -19.34 -13.27
CA SER A 30 -8.42 -20.16 -12.10
C SER A 30 -8.90 -19.27 -10.95
N GLY A 31 -10.05 -19.59 -10.32
CA GLY A 31 -10.62 -18.76 -9.25
C GLY A 31 -9.66 -18.47 -8.08
N LEU A 32 -8.71 -19.38 -7.82
CA LEU A 32 -7.66 -19.20 -6.82
C LEU A 32 -6.67 -18.08 -7.18
N GLN A 33 -6.37 -17.90 -8.46
CA GLN A 33 -5.50 -16.85 -8.97
C GLN A 33 -6.19 -15.49 -8.90
N ILE A 34 -7.50 -15.44 -9.20
CA ILE A 34 -8.33 -14.25 -9.05
C ILE A 34 -8.33 -13.78 -7.59
N LEU A 35 -8.62 -14.69 -6.65
CA LEU A 35 -8.65 -14.38 -5.23
C LEU A 35 -7.28 -13.89 -4.74
N ARG A 36 -6.20 -14.53 -5.17
CA ARG A 36 -4.84 -14.11 -4.82
C ARG A 36 -4.55 -12.69 -5.29
N VAL A 37 -4.76 -12.41 -6.58
CA VAL A 37 -4.50 -11.09 -7.15
C VAL A 37 -5.39 -10.04 -6.50
N ALA A 38 -6.67 -10.34 -6.24
CA ALA A 38 -7.57 -9.41 -5.55
C ALA A 38 -7.09 -9.07 -4.13
N VAL A 39 -6.57 -10.04 -3.39
CA VAL A 39 -6.02 -9.82 -2.04
C VAL A 39 -4.74 -8.98 -2.10
N THR A 40 -3.79 -9.30 -2.97
CA THR A 40 -2.53 -8.55 -3.08
C THR A 40 -2.74 -7.14 -3.62
N ALA A 41 -3.63 -6.99 -4.61
CA ALA A 41 -4.15 -5.72 -5.08
C ALA A 41 -4.68 -4.86 -3.93
N THR A 42 -5.58 -5.40 -3.11
CA THR A 42 -6.18 -4.67 -1.98
C THR A 42 -5.11 -4.17 -1.00
N ILE A 43 -4.12 -5.00 -0.68
CA ILE A 43 -2.98 -4.63 0.17
C ILE A 43 -2.17 -3.49 -0.48
N GLY A 44 -1.90 -3.58 -1.78
CA GLY A 44 -1.22 -2.54 -2.56
C GLY A 44 -1.93 -1.19 -2.50
N VAL A 45 -3.26 -1.16 -2.63
CA VAL A 45 -4.05 0.08 -2.51
C VAL A 45 -3.94 0.68 -1.11
N VAL A 46 -3.97 -0.14 -0.06
CA VAL A 46 -3.79 0.33 1.33
C VAL A 46 -2.39 0.93 1.51
N MET A 47 -1.34 0.28 1.00
CA MET A 47 0.03 0.81 1.04
C MET A 47 0.15 2.14 0.28
N LEU A 48 -0.51 2.28 -0.86
CA LEU A 48 -0.52 3.51 -1.63
C LEU A 48 -1.27 4.63 -0.90
N ALA A 49 -2.44 4.34 -0.33
CA ALA A 49 -3.19 5.28 0.49
C ALA A 49 -2.35 5.76 1.68
N ALA A 50 -1.61 4.86 2.32
CA ALA A 50 -0.70 5.19 3.41
C ALA A 50 0.49 6.06 2.97
N ALA A 51 1.07 5.79 1.79
CA ALA A 51 2.12 6.62 1.20
C ALA A 51 1.62 8.05 0.95
N VAL A 52 0.40 8.21 0.42
CA VAL A 52 -0.20 9.52 0.12
C VAL A 52 -0.55 10.25 1.40
N GLN A 53 -1.09 9.54 2.40
CA GLN A 53 -1.42 10.09 3.71
C GLN A 53 -0.19 10.44 4.55
N ALA A 54 1.02 10.01 4.14
CA ALA A 54 2.23 10.04 4.97
C ALA A 54 2.03 9.36 6.33
N TRP A 55 1.13 8.37 6.36
CA TRP A 55 0.67 7.71 7.56
C TRP A 55 0.35 6.25 7.26
N TYR A 56 1.15 5.33 7.79
CA TYR A 56 0.93 3.89 7.64
C TYR A 56 0.48 3.30 8.98
N PHE A 57 1.29 3.44 10.03
CA PHE A 57 0.92 3.20 11.45
C PHE A 57 1.65 4.19 12.39
N GLY A 58 1.83 5.42 11.91
CA GLY A 58 2.62 6.47 12.55
C GLY A 58 3.10 7.47 11.50
N ALA A 59 3.79 8.52 11.92
CA ALA A 59 4.36 9.49 11.00
C ALA A 59 5.42 8.83 10.11
N VAL A 60 5.23 8.90 8.79
CA VAL A 60 6.11 8.27 7.79
C VAL A 60 7.06 9.33 7.22
N LYS A 61 8.38 9.04 7.20
CA LYS A 61 9.37 9.95 6.59
C LYS A 61 9.24 9.96 5.06
N ALA A 62 9.70 11.01 4.40
CA ALA A 62 9.62 11.14 2.93
C ALA A 62 10.20 9.93 2.17
N TRP A 63 11.32 9.37 2.63
CA TRP A 63 11.93 8.18 2.01
C TRP A 63 11.08 6.90 2.19
N GLN A 64 10.42 6.74 3.35
CA GLN A 64 9.52 5.60 3.61
C GLN A 64 8.25 5.69 2.75
N ARG A 65 7.79 6.91 2.42
CA ARG A 65 6.66 7.11 1.49
C ARG A 65 7.02 6.63 0.09
N LEU A 66 8.24 6.90 -0.39
CA LEU A 66 8.72 6.40 -1.69
C LEU A 66 8.75 4.87 -1.72
N LEU A 67 9.21 4.23 -0.64
CA LEU A 67 9.21 2.76 -0.55
C LEU A 67 7.81 2.16 -0.48
N LEU A 68 6.88 2.77 0.28
CA LEU A 68 5.48 2.33 0.28
C LEU A 68 4.85 2.45 -1.11
N LEU A 69 5.16 3.53 -1.83
CA LEU A 69 4.65 3.76 -3.18
C LEU A 69 5.23 2.74 -4.18
N ALA A 70 6.53 2.45 -4.09
CA ALA A 70 7.17 1.42 -4.91
C ALA A 70 6.61 0.01 -4.61
N GLY A 71 6.42 -0.32 -3.33
CA GLY A 71 5.84 -1.59 -2.89
C GLY A 71 4.38 -1.74 -3.33
N ALA A 72 3.59 -0.67 -3.25
CA ALA A 72 2.22 -0.64 -3.72
C ALA A 72 2.12 -0.90 -5.23
N ILE A 73 2.95 -0.22 -6.04
CA ILE A 73 2.96 -0.42 -7.50
C ILE A 73 3.35 -1.85 -7.85
N CYS A 74 4.34 -2.44 -7.15
CA CYS A 74 4.72 -3.84 -7.35
C CYS A 74 3.57 -4.82 -7.07
N MET A 75 2.76 -4.58 -6.03
CA MET A 75 1.59 -5.41 -5.73
C MET A 75 0.43 -5.19 -6.70
N ILE A 76 0.26 -3.99 -7.24
CA ILE A 76 -0.81 -3.70 -8.20
C ILE A 76 -0.59 -4.42 -9.55
N TYR A 77 0.66 -4.72 -9.89
CA TYR A 77 1.01 -5.47 -11.10
C TYR A 77 0.55 -6.95 -11.06
N GLY A 78 0.34 -7.53 -9.86
CA GLY A 78 -0.22 -8.87 -9.70
C GLY A 78 0.69 -10.03 -10.14
N GLY A 79 2.01 -9.80 -10.20
CA GLY A 79 3.00 -10.84 -10.47
C GLY A 79 3.46 -11.54 -9.18
N ILE A 80 3.69 -12.85 -9.22
CA ILE A 80 4.06 -13.61 -8.00
C ILE A 80 5.35 -13.07 -7.35
N TYR A 81 6.33 -12.69 -8.17
CA TYR A 81 7.62 -12.15 -7.70
C TYR A 81 7.48 -10.70 -7.24
N THR A 82 6.64 -9.91 -7.91
CA THR A 82 6.41 -8.49 -7.57
C THR A 82 5.58 -8.37 -6.30
N ASP A 83 4.61 -9.26 -6.09
CA ASP A 83 3.80 -9.33 -4.88
C ASP A 83 4.66 -9.67 -3.66
N ILE A 84 5.56 -10.66 -3.77
CA ILE A 84 6.48 -11.02 -2.67
C ILE A 84 7.40 -9.83 -2.34
N ALA A 85 7.97 -9.18 -3.35
CA ALA A 85 8.83 -8.01 -3.13
C ALA A 85 8.06 -6.85 -2.47
N GLY A 86 6.84 -6.56 -2.93
CA GLY A 86 5.97 -5.54 -2.36
C GLY A 86 5.59 -5.85 -0.91
N LEU A 87 5.26 -7.11 -0.62
CA LEU A 87 4.93 -7.57 0.74
C LEU A 87 6.13 -7.41 1.69
N LEU A 88 7.33 -7.79 1.25
CA LEU A 88 8.55 -7.64 2.04
C LEU A 88 8.85 -6.18 2.37
N VAL A 89 8.67 -5.28 1.40
CA VAL A 89 8.82 -3.83 1.62
C VAL A 89 7.78 -3.33 2.62
N GLY A 90 6.52 -3.74 2.47
CA GLY A 90 5.43 -3.35 3.38
C GLY A 90 5.65 -3.83 4.81
N ILE A 91 6.00 -5.11 5.00
CA ILE A 91 6.29 -5.71 6.31
C ILE A 91 7.56 -5.11 6.92
N GLY A 92 8.63 -4.95 6.13
CA GLY A 92 9.88 -4.34 6.59
C GLY A 92 9.65 -2.92 7.13
N LEU A 93 8.83 -2.13 6.43
CA LEU A 93 8.45 -0.80 6.89
C LEU A 93 7.54 -0.82 8.12
N LEU A 94 6.58 -1.76 8.20
CA LEU A 94 5.75 -1.93 9.41
C LEU A 94 6.62 -2.22 10.64
N LEU A 95 7.58 -3.15 10.53
CA LEU A 95 8.48 -3.52 11.62
C LEU A 95 9.37 -2.36 12.05
N MET A 96 9.98 -1.66 11.08
CA MET A 96 10.76 -0.44 11.35
C MET A 96 9.90 0.64 12.02
N GLN A 97 8.66 0.81 11.60
CA GLN A 97 7.78 1.83 12.14
C GLN A 97 7.32 1.51 13.56
N ARG A 98 7.03 0.24 13.87
CA ARG A 98 6.71 -0.18 15.25
C ARG A 98 7.87 0.06 16.23
N GLY A 99 9.12 -0.07 15.78
CA GLY A 99 10.29 0.29 16.59
C GLY A 99 10.45 1.80 16.83
N GLN A 100 10.00 2.65 15.91
CA GLN A 100 10.11 4.11 16.03
C GLN A 100 8.96 4.75 16.83
N SER A 101 7.78 4.13 16.85
CA SER A 101 6.60 4.64 17.57
C SER A 101 6.72 4.58 19.10
N GLY A 102 7.70 3.83 19.65
CA GLY A 102 7.96 3.76 21.10
C GLY A 102 8.82 4.89 21.69
N GLY A 103 9.26 5.86 20.87
CA GLY A 103 10.33 6.80 21.25
C GLY A 103 9.97 8.28 21.26
N ARG A 104 8.70 8.69 21.28
CA ARG A 104 8.34 10.11 21.44
C ARG A 104 8.04 10.41 22.91
N PRO A 105 8.92 11.14 23.63
CA PRO A 105 8.55 11.73 24.92
C PRO A 105 7.39 12.68 24.69
N LEU A 106 6.39 12.64 25.56
CA LEU A 106 5.29 13.60 25.59
C LEU A 106 5.87 15.00 25.80
N PRO A 107 5.62 15.98 24.92
CA PRO A 107 5.93 17.38 25.21
C PRO A 107 4.92 17.87 26.26
N GLY A 108 5.30 17.89 27.55
CA GLY A 108 4.41 18.43 28.57
C GLY A 108 4.62 18.02 30.04
N THR A 109 5.83 17.73 30.49
CA THR A 109 6.12 17.78 31.94
C THR A 109 7.09 18.92 32.20
N THR A 110 6.49 20.06 32.60
CA THR A 110 7.01 21.28 33.26
C THR A 110 8.50 21.37 33.52
#